data_AF-A0AA36DTY0-F1
#
_entry.id   AF-A0AA36DTY0-F1
#
_cell.length_a   1.000
_cell.length_b   1.000
_cell.length_c   1.000
_cell.angle_alpha   90.00
_cell.angle_beta   90.00
_cell.angle_gamma   90.00
#
_symmetry.space_group_name_H-M   'P 1'
#
loop_
_entity.id
_entity.type
_entity.pdbx_description
1 polymer ?
#
loop_
_entity_poly.entity_id
_entity_poly.type
_entity_poly.pdbx_seq_one_letter_code
_entity_poly.pdbx_strand_id
1 'polypeptide(L)'
;MTSEVEKKKQQYQENINRKALIDWVRVTGLRNQRKRKMDNLLEDLSTDIIRYPTSKGAAFSWPAPAGISGGILAVRARVTYAFWKFFMMEGRKNLYEYNSKNGTDIKISRERTLPLEDQDRLGLFIRRSIRDAYARANEKCVDISLRKSMIKFGDNNAQSSTMLKKRSLEMEDEPPAKKGVQQYGLQEDKRNYEY
;
A
#
# COMPACT_ATOMS: atom_id res chain seq x y z
N MET A 1 -8.55 -26.54 4.45
CA MET A 1 -9.42 -25.34 4.33
C MET A 1 -9.76 -24.89 5.74
N THR A 2 -9.43 -23.66 6.14
CA THR A 2 -9.82 -23.12 7.45
C THR A 2 -11.33 -22.99 7.54
N SER A 3 -11.90 -23.43 8.66
CA SER A 3 -13.33 -23.35 8.93
C SER A 3 -13.82 -21.90 8.93
N GLU A 4 -15.08 -21.67 8.58
CA GLU A 4 -15.65 -20.31 8.57
C GLU A 4 -15.57 -19.64 9.96
N VAL A 5 -15.66 -20.44 11.02
CA VAL A 5 -15.51 -20.00 12.40
C VAL A 5 -14.10 -19.50 12.68
N GLU A 6 -13.06 -20.19 12.19
CA GLU A 6 -11.67 -19.76 12.34
C GLU A 6 -11.41 -18.45 11.59
N LYS A 7 -11.96 -18.30 10.37
CA LYS A 7 -11.84 -17.04 9.62
C LYS A 7 -12.44 -15.86 10.37
N LYS A 8 -13.63 -16.02 10.97
CA LYS A 8 -14.27 -14.99 11.80
C LYS A 8 -13.42 -14.64 13.02
N LYS A 9 -12.86 -15.63 13.72
CA LYS A 9 -11.95 -15.42 14.86
C LYS A 9 -10.69 -14.65 14.45
N GLN A 10 -10.07 -15.03 13.33
CA GLN A 10 -8.87 -14.36 12.82
C GLN A 10 -9.16 -12.90 12.44
N GLN A 11 -10.27 -12.63 11.74
CA GLN A 11 -10.67 -11.27 11.40
C GLN A 11 -10.94 -10.41 12.63
N TYR A 12 -11.61 -10.97 13.65
CA TYR A 12 -11.86 -10.27 14.90
C TYR A 12 -10.56 -9.91 15.62
N GLN A 13 -9.64 -10.88 15.77
CA GLN A 13 -8.33 -10.65 16.39
C GLN A 13 -7.52 -9.61 15.63
N GLU A 14 -7.52 -9.66 14.30
CA GLU A 14 -6.84 -8.69 13.46
C GLU A 14 -7.38 -7.27 13.66
N ASN A 15 -8.71 -7.11 13.79
CA ASN A 15 -9.32 -5.81 14.07
C ASN A 15 -8.92 -5.25 15.44
N ILE A 16 -8.81 -6.12 16.45
CA ILE A 16 -8.27 -5.72 17.77
C ILE A 16 -6.82 -5.28 17.64
N ASN A 17 -5.99 -6.09 16.98
CA ASN A 17 -4.56 -5.80 16.83
C ASN A 17 -4.33 -4.47 16.09
N ARG A 18 -5.11 -4.19 15.04
CA ARG A 18 -5.06 -2.89 14.33
C ARG A 18 -5.39 -1.71 15.23
N LYS A 19 -6.42 -1.84 16.07
CA LYS A 19 -6.77 -0.79 17.04
C LYS A 19 -5.68 -0.63 18.10
N ALA A 20 -5.12 -1.74 18.58
CA ALA A 20 -4.08 -1.73 19.59
C ALA A 20 -2.78 -1.09 19.10
N LEU A 21 -2.42 -1.25 17.82
CA LEU A 21 -1.17 -0.71 17.26
C LEU A 21 -1.29 0.73 16.71
N ILE A 22 -2.48 1.34 16.74
CA ILE A 22 -2.72 2.63 16.08
C ILE A 22 -1.84 3.76 16.61
N ASP A 23 -1.53 3.71 17.90
CA ASP A 23 -0.75 4.66 18.66
C ASP A 23 0.64 4.10 19.02
N TRP A 24 1.05 2.98 18.43
CA TRP A 24 2.39 2.45 18.57
C TRP A 24 3.25 2.84 17.38
N VAL A 25 4.49 3.20 17.67
CA VAL A 25 5.50 3.49 16.66
C VAL A 25 6.77 2.71 16.94
N ARG A 26 7.50 2.45 15.86
CA ARG A 26 8.85 1.93 15.87
C ARG A 26 9.82 3.00 15.42
N VAL A 27 10.79 3.29 16.27
CA VAL A 27 11.92 4.18 16.03
C VAL A 27 13.12 3.32 15.65
N THR A 28 13.74 3.63 14.52
CA THR A 28 14.93 2.93 14.00
C THR A 28 16.01 3.94 13.63
N GLY A 29 17.27 3.51 13.59
CA GLY A 29 18.40 4.38 13.22
C GLY A 29 18.87 5.35 14.32
N LEU A 30 18.17 5.40 15.46
CA LEU A 30 18.53 6.25 16.60
C LEU A 30 19.67 5.62 17.41
N ARG A 31 20.87 6.16 17.28
CA ARG A 31 22.07 5.64 17.96
C ARG A 31 22.08 6.02 19.44
N ASN A 32 22.22 5.03 20.32
CA ASN A 32 22.37 5.25 21.75
C ASN A 32 23.85 5.24 22.19
N GLN A 33 24.58 6.32 21.88
CA GLN A 33 26.03 6.39 22.13
C GLN A 33 26.40 6.30 23.62
N ARG A 34 25.54 6.77 24.52
CA ARG A 34 25.81 6.84 25.97
C ARG A 34 25.08 5.76 26.78
N LYS A 35 24.53 4.73 26.13
CA LYS A 35 23.69 3.69 26.77
C LYS A 35 22.62 4.27 27.70
N ARG A 36 22.01 5.40 27.29
CA ARG A 36 20.94 6.06 28.03
C ARG A 36 19.73 5.14 28.14
N LYS A 37 18.92 5.33 29.18
CA LYS A 37 17.60 4.70 29.30
C LYS A 37 16.73 5.10 28.09
N MET A 38 15.85 4.21 27.67
CA MET A 38 15.03 4.42 26.48
C MET A 38 14.09 5.63 26.63
N ASP A 39 13.56 5.89 27.83
CA ASP A 39 12.74 7.07 28.11
C ASP A 39 13.50 8.36 27.76
N ASN A 40 14.70 8.55 28.33
CA ASN A 40 15.52 9.73 28.08
C ASN A 40 15.92 9.84 26.60
N LEU A 41 16.24 8.71 25.96
CA LEU A 41 16.60 8.69 24.54
C LEU A 41 15.45 9.16 23.64
N LEU A 42 14.22 8.76 23.96
CA LEU A 42 13.02 9.18 23.24
C LEU A 42 12.61 10.62 23.58
N GLU A 43 12.88 11.07 24.81
CA GLU A 43 12.72 12.46 25.21
C GLU A 43 13.65 13.36 24.38
N ASP A 44 14.95 13.06 24.34
CA ASP A 44 15.95 13.79 23.52
C ASP A 44 15.52 13.82 22.04
N LEU A 45 15.04 12.69 21.50
CA LEU A 45 14.51 12.61 20.14
C LEU A 45 13.33 13.59 19.96
N SER A 46 12.42 13.63 20.92
CA SER A 46 11.23 14.48 20.83
C SER A 46 11.56 15.97 20.94
N THR A 47 12.44 16.36 21.84
CA THR A 47 12.73 17.77 22.16
C THR A 47 13.81 18.34 21.25
N ASP A 48 14.91 17.63 21.05
CA ASP A 48 16.12 18.20 20.44
C ASP A 48 16.10 18.01 18.93
N ILE A 49 15.61 16.87 18.47
CA ILE A 49 15.56 16.51 17.05
C ILE A 49 14.23 16.94 16.43
N ILE A 50 13.11 16.47 16.99
CA ILE A 50 11.77 16.71 16.43
C ILE A 50 11.26 18.10 16.80
N ARG A 51 11.76 18.69 17.89
CA ARG A 51 11.36 20.01 18.40
C ARG A 51 9.90 20.05 18.83
N TYR A 52 9.43 18.97 19.45
CA TYR A 52 8.11 18.92 20.03
C TYR A 52 8.04 19.84 21.27
N PRO A 53 7.05 20.75 21.37
CA PRO A 53 6.97 21.65 22.51
C PRO A 53 6.72 20.91 23.83
N THR A 54 7.56 21.16 24.84
CA THR A 54 7.43 20.56 26.18
C THR A 54 6.12 20.93 26.87
N SER A 55 5.54 22.08 26.54
CA SER A 55 4.22 22.52 27.04
C SER A 55 3.07 21.58 26.63
N LYS A 56 3.25 20.74 25.61
CA LYS A 56 2.24 19.78 25.14
C LYS A 56 2.36 18.39 25.81
N GLY A 57 3.27 18.24 26.78
CA GLY A 57 3.48 17.02 27.54
C GLY A 57 4.38 16.01 26.84
N ALA A 58 4.40 14.78 27.37
CA ALA A 58 5.27 13.72 26.86
C ALA A 58 4.87 13.24 25.46
N ALA A 59 5.84 13.12 24.56
CA ALA A 59 5.63 12.60 23.21
C ALA A 59 5.44 11.08 23.18
N PHE A 60 6.25 10.37 23.96
CA PHE A 60 6.35 8.91 23.98
C PHE A 60 6.03 8.38 25.38
N SER A 61 5.60 7.12 25.43
CA SER A 61 5.39 6.36 26.65
C SER A 61 5.60 4.86 26.38
N TRP A 62 5.83 4.07 27.42
CA TRP A 62 6.01 2.62 27.33
C TRP A 62 7.10 2.18 26.32
N PRO A 63 8.34 2.71 26.44
CA PRO A 63 9.41 2.27 25.56
C PRO A 63 9.75 0.80 25.81
N ALA A 64 9.95 0.07 24.72
CA ALA A 64 10.34 -1.32 24.72
C ALA A 64 11.34 -1.60 23.59
N PRO A 65 12.27 -2.55 23.75
CA PRO A 65 13.16 -2.96 22.68
C PRO A 65 12.34 -3.62 21.55
N ALA A 66 12.67 -3.30 20.30
CA ALA A 66 11.98 -3.76 19.11
C ALA A 66 12.93 -4.43 18.11
N GLY A 67 13.90 -5.21 18.63
CA GLY A 67 14.93 -5.87 17.83
C GLY A 67 15.98 -4.91 17.29
N ILE A 68 16.79 -5.38 16.34
CA ILE A 68 17.92 -4.63 15.76
C ILE A 68 17.62 -4.33 14.29
N SER A 69 17.85 -3.08 13.87
CA SER A 69 17.71 -2.63 12.49
C SER A 69 18.98 -1.91 12.07
N GLY A 70 19.70 -2.43 11.08
CA GLY A 70 20.97 -1.84 10.62
C GLY A 70 22.05 -1.79 11.70
N GLY A 71 22.12 -2.81 12.57
CA GLY A 71 23.06 -2.87 13.70
C GLY A 71 22.72 -1.96 14.88
N ILE A 72 21.62 -1.21 14.82
CA ILE A 72 21.16 -0.29 15.87
C ILE A 72 19.89 -0.86 16.52
N LEU A 73 19.80 -0.79 17.85
CA LEU A 73 18.59 -1.17 18.58
C LEU A 73 17.40 -0.31 18.11
N ALA A 74 16.35 -0.95 17.64
CA ALA A 74 15.08 -0.31 17.40
C ALA A 74 14.29 -0.21 18.71
N VAL A 75 13.58 0.90 18.89
CA VAL A 75 12.73 1.12 20.07
C VAL A 75 11.29 1.20 19.61
N ARG A 76 10.41 0.43 20.24
CA ARG A 76 8.96 0.56 20.11
C ARG A 76 8.47 1.43 21.26
N ALA A 77 7.55 2.34 20.99
CA ALA A 77 6.92 3.16 22.03
C ALA A 77 5.49 3.54 21.62
N ARG A 78 4.67 3.84 22.61
CA ARG A 78 3.35 4.42 22.42
C ARG A 78 3.47 5.94 22.30
N VAL A 79 2.80 6.53 21.31
CA VAL A 79 2.80 7.98 21.07
C VAL A 79 1.48 8.62 21.44
N THR A 80 1.53 9.86 21.89
CA THR A 80 0.32 10.66 22.07
C THR A 80 -0.22 11.14 20.72
N TYR A 81 -1.53 11.31 20.63
CA TYR A 81 -2.16 11.87 19.43
C TYR A 81 -1.64 13.27 19.10
N ALA A 82 -1.43 14.11 20.12
CA ALA A 82 -0.91 15.46 19.96
C ALA A 82 0.50 15.47 19.35
N PHE A 83 1.38 14.59 19.83
CA PHE A 83 2.70 14.39 19.22
C PHE A 83 2.61 13.88 17.79
N TRP A 84 1.80 12.84 17.54
CA TRP A 84 1.69 12.27 16.20
C TRP A 84 1.18 13.29 15.19
N LYS A 85 0.18 14.11 15.56
CA LYS A 85 -0.33 15.20 14.72
C LYS A 85 0.77 16.22 14.42
N PHE A 86 1.50 16.67 15.43
CA PHE A 86 2.63 17.59 15.25
C PHE A 86 3.72 16.99 14.35
N PHE A 87 4.09 15.73 14.58
CA PHE A 87 5.10 15.04 13.81
C PHE A 87 4.74 14.98 12.32
N MET A 88 3.48 14.68 12.01
CA MET A 88 3.00 14.63 10.63
C MET A 88 3.03 15.99 9.92
N MET A 89 2.82 17.10 10.65
CA MET A 89 2.79 18.45 10.09
C MET A 89 4.20 19.05 9.93
N GLU A 90 5.01 18.99 10.98
CA GLU A 90 6.29 19.71 11.06
C GLU A 90 7.44 18.78 11.45
N GLY A 91 7.22 17.86 12.40
CA GLY A 91 8.29 17.04 12.95
C GLY A 91 9.00 16.13 11.92
N ARG A 92 8.31 15.71 10.86
CA ARG A 92 8.91 14.97 9.72
C ARG A 92 9.98 15.80 9.00
N LYS A 93 9.72 17.08 8.78
CA LYS A 93 10.67 18.00 8.15
C LYS A 93 11.88 18.20 9.05
N ASN A 94 11.65 18.44 10.34
CA ASN A 94 12.72 18.60 11.33
C ASN A 94 13.62 17.35 11.41
N LEU A 95 13.00 16.16 11.45
CA LEU A 95 13.73 14.90 11.45
C LEU A 95 14.55 14.71 10.16
N TYR A 96 13.99 15.04 9.00
CA TYR A 96 14.68 14.97 7.73
C TYR A 96 15.89 15.92 7.68
N GLU A 97 15.72 17.17 8.12
CA GLU A 97 16.82 18.14 8.19
C GLU A 97 17.93 17.68 9.14
N TYR A 98 17.55 17.12 10.30
CA TYR A 98 18.52 16.55 11.24
C TYR A 98 19.28 15.38 10.62
N ASN A 99 18.57 14.44 10.00
CA ASN A 99 19.17 13.28 9.32
C ASN A 99 20.18 13.73 8.26
N SER A 100 19.79 14.68 7.41
CA SER A 100 20.65 15.23 6.35
C SER A 100 21.90 15.90 6.92
N LYS A 101 21.76 16.74 7.96
CA LYS A 101 22.89 17.46 8.58
C LYS A 101 23.87 16.55 9.32
N ASN A 102 23.37 15.49 9.96
CA ASN A 102 24.17 14.64 10.84
C ASN A 102 24.58 13.30 10.19
N GLY A 103 24.22 13.07 8.92
CA GLY A 103 24.47 11.79 8.25
C GLY A 103 23.81 10.60 8.94
N THR A 104 22.60 10.80 9.49
CA THR A 104 21.84 9.75 10.18
C THR A 104 20.60 9.34 9.38
N ASP A 105 20.06 8.15 9.65
CA ASP A 105 18.85 7.62 9.00
C ASP A 105 17.80 7.25 10.05
N ILE A 106 17.46 8.20 10.92
CA ILE A 106 16.45 7.99 11.96
C ILE A 106 15.07 7.96 11.32
N LYS A 107 14.28 6.93 11.61
CA LYS A 107 12.92 6.76 11.09
C LYS A 107 11.94 6.45 12.21
N ILE A 108 10.78 7.10 12.16
CA ILE A 108 9.63 6.84 13.03
C ILE A 108 8.49 6.33 12.15
N SER A 109 8.13 5.05 12.33
CA SER A 109 7.08 4.40 11.56
C SER A 109 5.99 3.89 12.50
N ARG A 110 4.72 4.08 12.14
CA ARG A 110 3.62 3.44 12.87
C ARG A 110 3.73 1.93 12.76
N GLU A 111 3.53 1.25 13.88
CA GLU A 111 3.43 -0.20 13.94
C GLU A 111 2.20 -0.66 13.16
N ARG A 112 2.31 -1.82 12.54
CA ARG A 112 1.26 -2.42 11.71
C ARG A 112 1.23 -3.90 11.99
N THR A 113 0.07 -4.51 11.78
CA THR A 113 -0.08 -5.96 11.81
C THR A 113 0.62 -6.58 10.62
N LEU A 114 1.10 -7.82 10.76
CA LEU A 114 1.77 -8.55 9.68
C LEU A 114 0.95 -8.59 8.39
N PRO A 115 -0.37 -8.89 8.40
CA PRO A 115 -1.14 -8.90 7.16
C PRO A 115 -1.15 -7.55 6.44
N LEU A 116 -1.17 -6.45 7.20
CA LEU A 116 -1.14 -5.11 6.63
C LEU A 116 0.26 -4.75 6.09
N GLU A 117 1.31 -5.15 6.82
CA GLU A 117 2.68 -4.97 6.38
C GLU A 117 2.99 -5.77 5.10
N ASP A 118 2.55 -7.02 5.02
CA ASP A 118 2.72 -7.87 3.84
C ASP A 118 1.96 -7.34 2.64
N GLN A 119 0.76 -6.81 2.85
CA GLN A 119 0.00 -6.14 1.79
C GLN A 119 0.75 -4.93 1.22
N ASP A 120 1.37 -4.12 2.08
CA ASP A 120 2.17 -2.96 1.67
C ASP A 120 3.46 -3.38 0.94
N ARG A 121 4.14 -4.43 1.42
CA ARG A 121 5.33 -5.02 0.77
C ARG A 121 4.99 -5.57 -0.60
N LEU A 122 3.90 -6.32 -0.71
CA LEU A 122 3.40 -6.85 -1.99
C LEU A 122 3.04 -5.71 -2.96
N GLY A 123 2.33 -4.70 -2.48
CA GLY A 123 2.00 -3.52 -3.28
C GLY A 123 3.23 -2.73 -3.74
N LEU A 124 4.29 -2.69 -2.94
CA LEU A 124 5.57 -2.10 -3.35
C LEU A 124 6.27 -2.97 -4.41
N PHE A 125 6.30 -4.28 -4.21
CA PHE A 125 6.89 -5.24 -5.14
C PHE A 125 6.24 -5.13 -6.52
N ILE A 126 4.91 -5.22 -6.59
CA ILE A 126 4.17 -5.15 -7.86
C ILE A 126 4.44 -3.82 -8.57
N ARG A 127 4.42 -2.69 -7.84
CA ARG A 127 4.71 -1.37 -8.42
C ARG A 127 6.12 -1.29 -8.99
N ARG A 128 7.10 -1.88 -8.31
CA ARG A 128 8.48 -1.96 -8.81
C ARG A 128 8.54 -2.82 -10.07
N SER A 129 7.98 -4.03 -10.04
CA SER A 129 7.99 -4.94 -11.18
C SER A 129 7.35 -4.33 -12.42
N ILE A 130 6.26 -3.58 -12.27
CA ILE A 130 5.63 -2.89 -13.40
C ILE A 130 6.54 -1.77 -13.94
N ARG A 131 7.11 -0.93 -13.08
CA ARG A 131 8.06 0.11 -13.51
C ARG A 131 9.26 -0.48 -14.24
N ASP A 132 9.78 -1.61 -13.76
CA ASP A 132 10.90 -2.31 -14.39
C ASP A 132 10.51 -2.93 -15.74
N ALA A 133 9.24 -3.32 -15.93
CA ALA A 133 8.73 -3.75 -17.23
C ALA A 133 8.64 -2.58 -18.22
N TYR A 134 8.11 -1.43 -17.81
CA TYR A 134 8.07 -0.21 -18.63
C TYR A 134 9.47 0.28 -19.01
N ALA A 135 10.40 0.28 -18.04
CA ALA A 135 11.79 0.67 -18.27
C ALA A 135 12.47 -0.26 -19.30
N ARG A 136 12.21 -1.57 -19.25
CA ARG A 136 12.72 -2.53 -20.25
C ARG A 136 12.09 -2.34 -21.64
N ALA A 137 10.84 -1.90 -21.70
CA ALA A 137 10.15 -1.56 -22.94
C ALA A 137 10.53 -0.15 -23.48
N ASN A 138 11.37 0.60 -22.77
CA ASN A 138 11.70 2.00 -23.06
C ASN A 138 10.46 2.92 -23.14
N GLU A 139 9.42 2.58 -22.39
CA GLU A 139 8.16 3.30 -22.33
C GLU A 139 8.03 4.09 -21.02
N LYS A 140 7.30 5.21 -21.07
CA LYS A 140 7.02 6.02 -19.87
C LYS A 140 5.99 5.30 -19.00
N CYS A 141 6.41 4.88 -17.80
CA CYS A 141 5.53 4.27 -16.83
C CYS A 141 4.41 5.24 -16.40
N VAL A 142 3.17 4.76 -16.43
CA VAL A 142 2.01 5.44 -15.83
C VAL A 142 2.15 5.50 -14.31
N ASP A 143 1.49 6.45 -13.65
CA ASP A 143 1.51 6.50 -12.18
C ASP A 143 0.81 5.25 -11.60
N ILE A 144 1.36 4.68 -10.52
CA ILE A 144 0.82 3.45 -9.92
C ILE A 144 0.67 3.67 -8.42
N SER A 145 -0.57 3.63 -7.96
CA SER A 145 -0.92 3.79 -6.54
C SER A 145 -1.66 2.58 -6.00
N LEU A 146 -1.55 2.35 -4.68
CA LEU A 146 -2.31 1.32 -3.97
C LEU A 146 -3.35 2.01 -3.09
N ARG A 147 -4.63 1.71 -3.28
CA ARG A 147 -5.76 2.22 -2.49
C ARG A 147 -6.63 1.06 -2.04
N LYS A 148 -6.79 0.87 -0.73
CA LYS A 148 -7.65 -0.18 -0.14
C LYS A 148 -7.40 -1.58 -0.78
N SER A 149 -6.13 -1.98 -0.85
CA SER A 149 -5.73 -3.27 -1.44
C SER A 149 -5.94 -3.39 -2.96
N MET A 150 -6.33 -2.32 -3.65
CA MET A 150 -6.45 -2.27 -5.11
C MET A 150 -5.31 -1.44 -5.71
N ILE A 151 -4.73 -1.95 -6.80
CA ILE A 151 -3.76 -1.22 -7.61
C ILE A 151 -4.51 -0.33 -8.60
N LYS A 152 -4.14 0.94 -8.65
CA LYS A 152 -4.67 1.94 -9.59
C LYS A 152 -3.55 2.42 -10.50
N PHE A 153 -3.88 2.60 -11.77
CA PHE A 153 -3.01 3.14 -12.80
C PHE A 153 -3.51 4.52 -13.24
N GLY A 154 -2.64 5.52 -13.19
CA GLY A 154 -2.91 6.92 -13.55
C GLY A 154 -3.89 7.66 -12.62
N ASP A 155 -4.10 8.95 -12.90
CA ASP A 155 -5.18 9.76 -12.35
C ASP A 155 -6.48 9.51 -13.13
N ASN A 156 -7.05 8.31 -12.97
CA ASN A 156 -8.46 8.13 -13.32
C ASN A 156 -9.31 8.74 -12.20
N ASN A 157 -9.42 10.07 -12.21
CA ASN A 157 -10.60 10.76 -11.69
C ASN A 157 -11.81 10.14 -12.41
N ALA A 158 -12.61 9.39 -11.66
CA ALA A 158 -13.91 8.88 -12.07
C ALA A 158 -13.97 8.25 -13.49
N GLN A 159 -13.42 7.05 -13.68
CA GLN A 159 -14.12 6.12 -14.56
C GLN A 159 -15.35 5.64 -13.79
N SER A 160 -16.43 6.39 -13.98
CA SER A 160 -17.79 6.04 -13.61
C SER A 160 -18.02 4.57 -13.99
N SER A 161 -18.56 3.80 -13.04
CA SER A 161 -18.86 2.36 -13.12
C SER A 161 -19.66 1.91 -14.35
N THR A 162 -20.10 2.85 -15.19
CA THR A 162 -20.83 2.66 -16.45
C THR A 162 -19.97 2.22 -17.64
N MET A 163 -18.67 2.54 -17.69
CA MET A 163 -17.83 2.19 -18.88
C MET A 163 -17.40 0.71 -18.92
N LEU A 164 -17.22 0.06 -17.76
CA LEU A 164 -16.95 -1.38 -17.69
C LEU A 164 -18.19 -2.23 -17.99
N LYS A 165 -19.40 -1.67 -17.82
CA LYS A 165 -20.65 -2.36 -18.19
C LYS A 165 -20.89 -2.34 -19.72
N LYS A 166 -20.55 -1.25 -20.42
CA LYS A 166 -20.73 -1.19 -21.89
C LYS A 166 -19.83 -2.15 -22.65
N ARG A 167 -18.58 -2.34 -22.22
CA ARG A 167 -17.67 -3.31 -22.86
C ARG A 167 -18.02 -4.78 -22.61
N SER A 168 -18.81 -5.06 -21.58
CA SER A 168 -19.33 -6.40 -21.26
C SER A 168 -20.65 -6.70 -21.99
N LEU A 169 -21.40 -5.66 -22.36
CA LEU A 169 -22.67 -5.77 -23.09
C LEU A 169 -22.47 -5.74 -24.62
N GLU A 170 -21.38 -5.15 -25.12
CA GLU A 170 -21.08 -5.10 -26.57
C GLU A 170 -20.36 -6.35 -27.10
N MET A 171 -20.05 -7.35 -26.26
CA MET A 171 -19.47 -8.64 -26.67
C MET A 171 -20.44 -9.83 -26.61
N GLU A 172 -21.75 -9.60 -26.45
CA GLU A 172 -22.77 -10.67 -26.53
C GLU A 172 -23.61 -10.67 -27.83
N ASP A 173 -23.31 -9.80 -28.80
CA ASP A 173 -24.05 -9.71 -30.08
C ASP A 173 -23.20 -10.08 -31.31
N GLU A 174 -22.37 -11.12 -31.24
CA GLU A 174 -21.94 -11.83 -32.44
C GLU A 174 -22.80 -13.09 -32.65
N PRO A 175 -23.63 -13.16 -33.71
CA PRO A 175 -24.43 -14.35 -33.96
C PRO A 175 -23.53 -15.54 -34.36
N PRO A 176 -23.82 -16.76 -33.88
CA PRO A 176 -22.97 -17.92 -34.13
C PRO A 176 -22.95 -18.25 -35.62
N ALA A 177 -21.72 -18.42 -36.14
CA ALA A 177 -21.45 -18.89 -37.49
C ALA A 177 -22.24 -20.18 -37.79
N LYS A 178 -23.25 -20.09 -38.65
CA LYS A 178 -24.00 -21.24 -39.16
C LYS A 178 -23.12 -22.02 -40.15
N LYS A 179 -22.59 -23.16 -39.71
CA LYS A 179 -22.15 -24.24 -40.62
C LYS A 179 -23.39 -24.86 -41.24
N GLY A 180 -23.75 -24.40 -42.44
CA GLY A 180 -24.82 -24.95 -43.27
C GLY A 180 -24.27 -25.97 -44.27
N VAL A 181 -24.78 -27.18 -44.15
CA VAL A 181 -24.54 -28.37 -44.97
C VAL A 181 -24.91 -28.12 -46.44
N GLN A 182 -24.05 -28.54 -47.38
CA GLN A 182 -24.39 -28.66 -48.80
C GLN A 182 -25.53 -29.67 -48.98
N GLN A 183 -26.69 -29.22 -49.43
CA GLN A 183 -27.71 -30.09 -50.03
C GLN A 183 -27.84 -29.76 -51.51
N TYR A 184 -27.55 -30.77 -52.33
CA TYR A 184 -27.94 -30.85 -53.73
C TYR A 184 -29.47 -30.88 -53.84
N GLY A 185 -30.03 -30.06 -54.72
CA GLY A 185 -31.44 -30.06 -55.05
C GLY A 185 -31.67 -29.43 -56.41
N LEU A 186 -31.91 -30.29 -57.39
CA LEU A 186 -32.28 -29.99 -58.78
C LEU A 186 -33.53 -29.10 -58.86
N GLN A 187 -33.51 -28.14 -59.78
CA GLN A 187 -34.71 -27.72 -60.50
C GLN A 187 -34.33 -27.26 -61.91
N GLU A 188 -34.66 -28.13 -62.87
CA GLU A 188 -34.72 -27.84 -64.30
C GLU A 188 -35.99 -27.03 -64.61
N ASP A 189 -35.87 -26.13 -65.58
CA ASP A 189 -36.82 -25.77 -66.66
C ASP A 189 -36.79 -24.26 -66.91
N LYS A 190 -36.86 -23.72 -68.13
CA LYS A 190 -36.75 -24.17 -69.53
C LYS A 190 -37.08 -22.92 -70.35
N ARG A 191 -36.52 -22.81 -71.57
CA ARG A 191 -36.89 -21.92 -72.70
C ARG A 191 -36.40 -20.47 -72.60
N ASN A 192 -36.07 -19.78 -73.68
CA ASN A 192 -35.67 -20.04 -75.08
C ASN A 192 -35.47 -18.64 -75.68
N TYR A 193 -34.52 -18.49 -76.61
CA TYR A 193 -34.56 -17.68 -77.84
C TYR A 193 -33.20 -17.97 -78.52
N GLU A 194 -33.06 -18.86 -79.53
CA GLU A 194 -33.47 -18.71 -80.95
C GLU A 194 -33.03 -17.33 -81.50
N TYR A 195 -32.23 -17.16 -82.55
CA TYR A 195 -31.80 -17.98 -83.70
C TYR A 195 -30.33 -17.63 -84.07
#